data_AF-A0A7X5ZIW3-F1
#
_entry.id   AF-A0A7X5ZIW3-F1
#
_cell.length_a   1.000
_cell.length_b   1.000
_cell.length_c   1.000
_cell.angle_alpha   90.00
_cell.angle_beta   90.00
_cell.angle_gamma   90.00
#
_symmetry.space_group_name_H-M   'P 1'
#
loop_
_entity.id
_entity.type
_entity.pdbx_description
1 polymer ?
#
loop_
_entity_poly.entity_id
_entity_poly.type
_entity_poly.pdbx_seq_one_letter_code
_entity_poly.pdbx_strand_id
1 'polypeptide(L)'
;MLAALLVATPLASAVAAQASQDVVATARAQAVQAWHDNINRQAPPADGCFRATYPSAVWTAERCGPVPSFRSVQPADAVSPASSRSTVSARTESSVFNAGNGYDYAARTGQLTRSATGSFPTVTGVSSGSDDYSLQINTNMGSNTSACQRYGYSSCQVWEQFIYSTDPGTGSPGAFIQNWFYVSDASAYRRTGCPSGWNAYSAQLACYRNSNLVSVDYVPITSIGSIKLAGSASVNGNDTVTFTVNGVAHSVSQSGSTLAIGSVWKNSEFNIFGNGSNDPVASFNSGSSVSVKVAVNDGTTNAPTCVGPNNGGTTGEENNLTLGRCTASGGSTPSIQFAQSN
;
A
#
# COMPACT_ATOMS: atom_id res chain seq x y z
N MET A 1 28.61 -70.98 -8.26
CA MET A 1 28.50 -69.96 -7.19
C MET A 1 28.89 -68.61 -7.79
N LEU A 2 27.91 -67.79 -8.19
CA LEU A 2 28.12 -66.38 -8.54
C LEU A 2 27.43 -65.54 -7.47
N ALA A 3 28.19 -64.70 -6.77
CA ALA A 3 27.69 -63.75 -5.79
C ALA A 3 27.47 -62.39 -6.49
N ALA A 4 26.23 -61.92 -6.51
CA ALA A 4 25.89 -60.57 -6.96
C ALA A 4 26.05 -59.58 -5.80
N LEU A 5 26.93 -58.60 -5.96
CA LEU A 5 26.99 -57.43 -5.06
C LEU A 5 25.87 -56.46 -5.43
N LEU A 6 24.91 -56.29 -4.52
CA LEU A 6 23.96 -55.17 -4.55
C LEU A 6 24.68 -53.90 -4.09
N VAL A 7 24.91 -52.97 -5.01
CA VAL A 7 25.32 -51.60 -4.70
C VAL A 7 24.09 -50.85 -4.22
N ALA A 8 23.96 -50.67 -2.90
CA ALA A 8 22.96 -49.79 -2.32
C ALA A 8 23.40 -48.33 -2.53
N THR A 9 22.75 -47.62 -3.44
CA THR A 9 22.93 -46.16 -3.61
C THR A 9 22.29 -45.39 -2.45
N PRO A 10 22.96 -44.37 -1.88
CA PRO A 10 22.46 -43.66 -0.71
C PRO A 10 21.42 -42.60 -1.13
N LEU A 11 20.16 -43.00 -1.24
CA LEU A 11 19.04 -42.06 -1.46
C LEU A 11 18.71 -41.21 -0.21
N ALA A 12 19.22 -41.58 0.97
CA ALA A 12 18.91 -40.90 2.24
C ALA A 12 19.58 -39.52 2.39
N SER A 13 20.76 -39.31 1.79
CA SER A 13 21.56 -38.09 2.02
C SER A 13 21.02 -36.87 1.27
N ALA A 14 20.42 -37.06 0.10
CA ALA A 14 19.85 -35.98 -0.70
C ALA A 14 18.57 -35.41 -0.09
N VAL A 15 17.70 -36.27 0.45
CA VAL A 15 16.43 -35.87 1.09
C VAL A 15 16.68 -35.12 2.40
N ALA A 16 17.66 -35.55 3.19
CA ALA A 16 18.05 -34.86 4.42
C ALA A 16 18.68 -33.48 4.16
N ALA A 17 19.50 -33.34 3.09
CA ALA A 17 20.07 -32.07 2.69
C ALA A 17 18.99 -31.07 2.22
N GLN A 18 18.02 -31.53 1.44
CA GLN A 18 16.92 -30.72 0.93
C GLN A 18 15.99 -30.24 2.06
N ALA A 19 15.63 -31.14 2.99
CA ALA A 19 14.87 -30.77 4.18
C ALA A 19 15.60 -29.75 5.09
N SER A 20 16.93 -29.85 5.20
CA SER A 20 17.73 -28.89 5.97
C SER A 20 17.77 -27.49 5.33
N GLN A 21 17.78 -27.41 4.00
CA GLN A 21 17.75 -26.15 3.26
C GLN A 21 16.39 -25.46 3.38
N ASP A 22 15.29 -26.23 3.34
CA ASP A 22 13.93 -25.69 3.51
C ASP A 22 13.70 -25.11 4.92
N VAL A 23 14.23 -25.77 5.96
CA VAL A 23 14.20 -25.27 7.34
C VAL A 23 14.98 -23.96 7.48
N VAL A 24 16.17 -23.87 6.88
CA VAL A 24 16.99 -22.64 6.91
C VAL A 24 16.31 -21.49 6.14
N ALA A 25 15.71 -21.78 4.98
CA ALA A 25 14.97 -20.80 4.19
C ALA A 25 13.76 -20.26 4.97
N THR A 26 12.99 -21.14 5.61
CA THR A 26 11.83 -20.77 6.44
C THR A 26 12.25 -19.91 7.63
N ALA A 27 13.31 -20.31 8.35
CA ALA A 27 13.83 -19.54 9.48
C ALA A 27 14.33 -18.15 9.05
N ARG A 28 14.98 -18.04 7.89
CA ARG A 28 15.38 -16.75 7.31
C ARG A 28 14.17 -15.88 6.97
N ALA A 29 13.14 -16.44 6.34
CA ALA A 29 11.92 -15.69 6.01
C ALA A 29 11.24 -15.14 7.26
N GLN A 30 11.15 -15.93 8.33
CA GLN A 30 10.64 -15.50 9.63
C GLN A 30 11.50 -14.39 10.26
N ALA A 31 12.84 -14.51 10.17
CA ALA A 31 13.75 -13.50 10.70
C ALA A 31 13.64 -12.17 9.92
N VAL A 32 13.50 -12.22 8.59
CA VAL A 32 13.28 -11.03 7.75
C VAL A 32 11.90 -10.42 8.03
N GLN A 33 10.87 -11.22 8.29
CA GLN A 33 9.56 -10.75 8.73
C GLN A 33 9.67 -9.97 10.05
N ALA A 34 10.28 -10.57 11.08
CA ALA A 34 10.44 -9.92 12.38
C ALA A 34 11.31 -8.65 12.30
N TRP A 35 12.35 -8.68 11.46
CA TRP A 35 13.18 -7.52 11.17
C TRP A 35 12.38 -6.39 10.51
N HIS A 36 11.53 -6.70 9.53
CA HIS A 36 10.65 -5.71 8.90
C HIS A 36 9.69 -5.07 9.92
N ASP A 37 9.06 -5.89 10.76
CA ASP A 37 8.16 -5.37 11.80
C ASP A 37 8.92 -4.49 12.80
N ASN A 38 10.20 -4.80 13.06
CA ASN A 38 11.07 -3.97 13.89
C ASN A 38 11.47 -2.65 13.20
N ILE A 39 11.91 -2.69 11.94
CA ILE A 39 12.37 -1.50 11.23
C ILE A 39 11.22 -0.49 11.04
N ASN A 40 10.00 -0.95 10.79
CA ASN A 40 8.84 -0.06 10.67
C ASN A 40 8.44 0.60 12.00
N ARG A 41 8.68 -0.07 13.13
CA ARG A 41 8.47 0.53 14.47
C ARG A 41 9.53 1.57 14.81
N GLN A 42 10.73 1.41 14.26
CA GLN A 42 11.85 2.32 14.44
C GLN A 42 11.90 3.28 13.25
N ALA A 43 11.05 4.31 13.22
CA ALA A 43 11.05 5.27 12.12
C ALA A 43 12.45 5.87 11.88
N PRO A 44 12.79 6.27 10.64
CA PRO A 44 14.03 6.99 10.37
C PRO A 44 14.20 8.21 11.28
N PRO A 45 15.45 8.58 11.64
CA PRO A 45 15.71 9.58 12.67
C PRO A 45 15.35 11.03 12.28
N ALA A 46 15.09 11.29 10.99
CA ALA A 46 14.77 12.61 10.46
C ALA A 46 13.97 12.51 9.16
N ASP A 47 13.46 13.65 8.68
CA ASP A 47 12.86 13.81 7.35
C ASP A 47 13.88 13.47 6.25
N GLY A 48 13.43 12.77 5.21
CA GLY A 48 14.25 12.42 4.05
C GLY A 48 14.07 10.98 3.62
N CYS A 49 15.05 10.50 2.83
CA CYS A 49 15.09 9.14 2.32
C CYS A 49 16.14 8.30 3.03
N PHE A 50 15.80 7.07 3.37
CA PHE A 50 16.66 6.19 4.12
C PHE A 50 16.55 4.76 3.65
N ARG A 51 17.66 4.03 3.79
CA ARG A 51 17.76 2.60 3.54
C ARG A 51 18.23 1.85 4.78
N ALA A 52 17.69 0.65 5.00
CA ALA A 52 18.19 -0.32 5.94
C ALA A 52 18.33 -1.69 5.25
N THR A 53 19.25 -2.54 5.73
CA THR A 53 19.49 -3.86 5.14
C THR A 53 19.66 -4.90 6.24
N TYR A 54 18.86 -5.96 6.15
CA TYR A 54 18.91 -7.11 7.06
C TYR A 54 20.33 -7.69 7.14
N PRO A 55 20.83 -8.04 8.34
CA PRO A 55 20.12 -8.06 9.63
C PRO A 55 20.15 -6.74 10.40
N SER A 56 20.78 -5.68 9.88
CA SER A 56 20.89 -4.40 10.57
C SER A 56 19.55 -3.67 10.58
N ALA A 57 19.15 -3.14 11.75
CA ALA A 57 18.00 -2.24 11.88
C ALA A 57 18.39 -0.76 11.83
N VAL A 58 19.60 -0.44 11.38
CA VAL A 58 20.09 0.94 11.32
C VAL A 58 19.72 1.57 9.98
N TRP A 59 19.01 2.68 10.03
CA TRP A 59 18.72 3.52 8.87
C TRP A 59 19.95 4.32 8.45
N THR A 60 20.28 4.23 7.17
CA THR A 60 21.32 5.03 6.52
C THR A 60 20.65 6.00 5.57
N ALA A 61 20.97 7.29 5.68
CA ALA A 61 20.41 8.30 4.78
C ALA A 61 20.84 8.05 3.34
N GLU A 62 19.92 8.24 2.40
CA GLU A 62 20.19 8.20 0.97
C GLU A 62 19.52 9.39 0.26
N ARG A 63 19.91 9.63 -0.98
CA ARG A 63 19.38 10.75 -1.75
C ARG A 63 17.95 10.44 -2.19
N CYS A 64 17.02 11.33 -1.86
CA CYS A 64 15.69 11.28 -2.44
C CYS A 64 15.73 11.56 -3.95
N GLY A 65 14.89 10.84 -4.69
CA GLY A 65 14.60 11.11 -6.09
C GLY A 65 13.70 12.33 -6.28
N PRO A 66 13.43 12.71 -7.54
CA PRO A 66 12.51 13.80 -7.85
C PRO A 66 11.09 13.47 -7.40
N VAL A 67 10.23 14.49 -7.34
CA VAL A 67 8.79 14.31 -7.07
C VAL A 67 8.15 13.59 -8.26
N PRO A 68 7.48 12.44 -8.06
CA PRO A 68 6.71 11.74 -9.09
C PRO A 68 5.67 12.60 -9.80
N SER A 69 5.41 12.31 -11.08
CA SER A 69 4.21 12.80 -11.79
C SER A 69 3.02 11.85 -11.66
N PHE A 70 3.19 10.72 -10.97
CA PHE A 70 2.13 9.76 -10.65
C PHE A 70 0.91 10.46 -10.06
N ARG A 71 -0.28 10.05 -10.49
CA ARG A 71 -1.57 10.52 -9.96
C ARG A 71 -2.52 9.34 -9.88
N SER A 72 -3.02 9.03 -8.69
CA SER A 72 -4.05 8.02 -8.50
C SER A 72 -5.38 8.42 -9.12
N VAL A 73 -6.22 7.42 -9.37
CA VAL A 73 -7.63 7.60 -9.64
C VAL A 73 -8.32 7.77 -8.28
N GLN A 74 -8.99 8.90 -8.10
CA GLN A 74 -9.71 9.15 -6.86
C GLN A 74 -10.97 8.28 -6.74
N PRO A 75 -11.52 8.10 -5.52
CA PRO A 75 -12.81 7.46 -5.35
C PRO A 75 -13.92 8.26 -6.05
N ALA A 76 -14.91 7.56 -6.62
CA ALA A 76 -16.08 8.20 -7.26
C ALA A 76 -16.87 9.11 -6.30
N ASP A 77 -16.79 8.87 -4.99
CA ASP A 77 -17.53 9.58 -3.94
C ASP A 77 -16.76 10.75 -3.29
N ALA A 78 -15.52 11.03 -3.70
CA ALA A 78 -14.82 12.23 -3.24
C ALA A 78 -15.57 13.49 -3.72
N VAL A 79 -15.91 14.38 -2.77
CA VAL A 79 -16.86 15.49 -2.89
C VAL A 79 -16.97 16.08 -4.30
N SER A 80 -18.17 15.94 -4.90
CA SER A 80 -18.55 16.60 -6.15
C SER A 80 -19.57 17.70 -5.87
N PRO A 81 -19.19 18.99 -5.83
CA PRO A 81 -20.15 20.09 -5.83
C PRO A 81 -20.36 20.51 -7.29
N ALA A 82 -21.47 20.04 -7.86
CA ALA A 82 -22.11 20.62 -9.03
C ALA A 82 -21.21 20.84 -10.27
N SER A 83 -21.00 19.78 -11.07
CA SER A 83 -21.32 19.78 -12.51
C SER A 83 -20.81 18.51 -13.18
N SER A 84 -21.63 17.99 -14.10
CA SER A 84 -21.40 16.80 -14.93
C SER A 84 -21.18 15.49 -14.16
N ARG A 85 -22.20 14.64 -14.27
CA ARG A 85 -22.10 13.17 -14.28
C ARG A 85 -20.77 12.71 -14.89
N SER A 86 -19.73 12.53 -14.07
CA SER A 86 -18.78 11.47 -14.33
C SER A 86 -19.38 10.24 -13.68
N THR A 87 -20.34 9.64 -14.38
CA THR A 87 -20.73 8.26 -14.11
C THR A 87 -19.51 7.39 -14.40
N VAL A 88 -18.60 7.25 -13.44
CA VAL A 88 -18.11 5.90 -13.18
C VAL A 88 -19.33 5.22 -12.59
N SER A 89 -20.15 4.67 -13.49
CA SER A 89 -21.36 3.95 -13.13
C SER A 89 -20.97 3.02 -12.00
N ALA A 90 -21.66 3.08 -10.86
CA ALA A 90 -21.73 1.93 -9.97
C ALA A 90 -22.07 0.76 -10.90
N ARG A 91 -21.08 -0.10 -11.17
CA ARG A 91 -21.28 -1.17 -12.13
C ARG A 91 -22.32 -2.07 -11.49
N THR A 92 -23.48 -2.14 -12.12
CA THR A 92 -24.46 -3.19 -11.91
C THR A 92 -23.77 -4.53 -12.15
N GLU A 93 -23.42 -5.23 -11.07
CA GLU A 93 -23.24 -6.70 -10.89
C GLU A 93 -22.57 -7.56 -12.00
N SER A 94 -22.00 -7.01 -13.08
CA SER A 94 -21.60 -7.77 -14.27
C SER A 94 -20.11 -7.66 -14.66
N SER A 95 -19.26 -6.99 -13.89
CA SER A 95 -17.80 -7.17 -14.00
C SER A 95 -17.31 -8.00 -12.81
N VAL A 96 -17.40 -9.32 -12.95
CA VAL A 96 -17.16 -10.33 -11.90
C VAL A 96 -15.69 -10.40 -11.43
N PHE A 97 -14.81 -9.51 -11.89
CA PHE A 97 -13.36 -9.61 -11.71
C PHE A 97 -12.66 -8.28 -11.43
N ASN A 98 -13.12 -7.42 -10.52
CA ASN A 98 -12.33 -6.25 -10.14
C ASN A 98 -12.32 -6.04 -8.62
N ALA A 99 -11.15 -6.10 -7.99
CA ALA A 99 -10.91 -5.56 -6.66
C ALA A 99 -10.37 -4.12 -6.78
N GLY A 100 -10.84 -3.21 -5.92
CA GLY A 100 -10.60 -1.77 -6.01
C GLY A 100 -11.83 -1.00 -6.48
N ASN A 101 -11.67 0.29 -6.81
CA ASN A 101 -12.76 1.19 -7.21
C ASN A 101 -13.99 1.12 -6.28
N GLY A 102 -13.72 1.20 -4.98
CA GLY A 102 -14.73 1.06 -3.91
C GLY A 102 -15.12 -0.38 -3.57
N TYR A 103 -14.81 -1.37 -4.41
CA TYR A 103 -15.01 -2.80 -4.12
C TYR A 103 -13.71 -3.44 -3.60
N ASP A 104 -13.39 -3.22 -2.33
CA ASP A 104 -12.25 -3.83 -1.64
C ASP A 104 -12.51 -3.92 -0.12
N TYR A 105 -11.58 -4.50 0.63
CA TYR A 105 -11.61 -4.47 2.09
C TYR A 105 -10.64 -3.44 2.67
N ALA A 106 -11.10 -2.74 3.70
CA ALA A 106 -10.24 -1.94 4.58
C ALA A 106 -10.26 -2.46 6.03
N ALA A 107 -9.11 -2.36 6.68
CA ALA A 107 -8.96 -2.60 8.10
C ALA A 107 -9.38 -1.34 8.87
N ARG A 108 -10.49 -1.41 9.60
CA ARG A 108 -10.93 -0.32 10.48
C ARG A 108 -10.49 -0.54 11.92
N THR A 109 -9.71 0.39 12.45
CA THR A 109 -9.23 0.39 13.84
C THR A 109 -10.23 1.03 14.80
N GLY A 110 -10.10 0.73 16.09
CA GLY A 110 -10.93 1.34 17.14
C GLY A 110 -10.43 2.74 17.52
N GLN A 111 -9.11 2.93 17.49
CA GLN A 111 -8.44 4.21 17.70
C GLN A 111 -7.88 4.77 16.38
N LEU A 112 -7.24 5.93 16.43
CA LEU A 112 -6.52 6.46 15.26
C LEU A 112 -5.39 5.51 14.86
N THR A 113 -5.37 5.14 13.58
CA THR A 113 -4.30 4.33 13.01
C THR A 113 -3.01 5.13 13.04
N ARG A 114 -1.97 4.54 13.63
CA ARG A 114 -0.61 5.08 13.66
C ARG A 114 0.20 4.56 12.49
N SER A 115 -0.01 3.29 12.13
CA SER A 115 0.61 2.66 10.97
C SER A 115 -0.20 1.50 10.43
N ALA A 116 0.00 1.20 9.15
CA ALA A 116 -0.49 0.00 8.48
C ALA A 116 0.64 -0.65 7.67
N THR A 117 0.57 -1.97 7.49
CA THR A 117 1.51 -2.74 6.67
C THR A 117 0.73 -3.72 5.81
N GLY A 118 0.86 -3.54 4.50
CA GLY A 118 0.36 -4.43 3.48
C GLY A 118 1.38 -5.48 3.05
N SER A 119 0.93 -6.71 2.86
CA SER A 119 1.76 -7.83 2.42
C SER A 119 0.93 -8.91 1.74
N PHE A 120 1.62 -9.84 1.08
CA PHE A 120 1.02 -10.99 0.42
C PHE A 120 1.54 -12.31 1.02
N PRO A 121 0.94 -12.83 2.11
CA PRO A 121 1.47 -14.02 2.80
C PRO A 121 1.54 -15.28 1.94
N THR A 122 0.64 -15.41 0.97
CA THR A 122 0.57 -16.54 0.05
C THR A 122 0.34 -16.02 -1.36
N VAL A 123 1.19 -16.45 -2.30
CA VAL A 123 1.07 -16.15 -3.74
C VAL A 123 1.26 -17.46 -4.48
N THR A 124 0.26 -17.86 -5.26
CA THR A 124 0.24 -19.12 -6.01
C THR A 124 -0.35 -18.91 -7.39
N GLY A 125 0.14 -19.64 -8.39
CA GLY A 125 -0.40 -19.56 -9.75
C GLY A 125 -0.10 -18.28 -10.52
N VAL A 126 0.57 -17.28 -9.92
CA VAL A 126 0.99 -16.04 -10.60
C VAL A 126 2.23 -16.31 -11.44
N SER A 127 2.07 -16.39 -12.76
CA SER A 127 3.13 -16.66 -13.74
C SER A 127 3.32 -15.52 -14.75
N SER A 128 2.30 -14.66 -14.93
CA SER A 128 2.38 -13.44 -15.75
C SER A 128 1.31 -12.43 -15.32
N GLY A 129 1.45 -11.18 -15.73
CA GLY A 129 0.49 -10.13 -15.41
C GLY A 129 1.01 -8.77 -15.87
N SER A 130 0.48 -7.69 -15.27
CA SER A 130 0.94 -6.35 -15.57
C SER A 130 2.41 -6.15 -15.21
N ASP A 131 3.18 -5.61 -16.16
CA ASP A 131 4.53 -5.11 -15.89
C ASP A 131 4.50 -3.77 -15.15
N ASP A 132 3.40 -3.02 -15.31
CA ASP A 132 3.17 -1.74 -14.65
C ASP A 132 2.04 -1.84 -13.63
N TYR A 133 2.37 -1.66 -12.35
CA TYR A 133 1.44 -1.72 -11.23
C TYR A 133 1.89 -0.84 -10.06
N SER A 134 0.98 -0.60 -9.14
CA SER A 134 1.27 0.02 -7.86
C SER A 134 0.83 -0.84 -6.69
N LEU A 135 1.54 -0.72 -5.57
CA LEU A 135 1.00 -1.09 -4.27
C LEU A 135 0.54 0.19 -3.59
N GLN A 136 -0.64 0.15 -2.99
CA GLN A 136 -1.19 1.32 -2.32
C GLN A 136 -1.71 0.94 -0.94
N ILE A 137 -1.32 1.69 0.08
CA ILE A 137 -2.08 1.80 1.32
C ILE A 137 -2.88 3.09 1.24
N ASN A 138 -4.21 3.00 1.26
CA ASN A 138 -5.08 4.16 1.18
C ASN A 138 -5.78 4.40 2.53
N THR A 139 -5.80 5.66 2.98
CA THR A 139 -6.54 6.04 4.19
C THR A 139 -8.03 6.16 3.90
N ASN A 140 -8.87 6.24 4.96
CA ASN A 140 -10.21 6.81 4.78
C ASN A 140 -10.15 8.27 4.32
N MET A 141 -11.27 8.74 3.77
CA MET A 141 -11.55 10.18 3.63
C MET A 141 -11.69 10.79 5.02
N GLY A 142 -10.77 11.67 5.39
CA GLY A 142 -10.82 12.50 6.59
C GLY A 142 -11.51 13.83 6.31
N SER A 143 -11.88 14.58 7.35
CA SER A 143 -12.46 15.92 7.19
C SER A 143 -11.93 16.89 8.23
N ASN A 144 -11.82 18.16 7.85
CA ASN A 144 -11.54 19.29 8.73
C ASN A 144 -10.30 19.11 9.59
N THR A 145 -9.22 18.56 9.01
CA THR A 145 -7.92 18.57 9.68
C THR A 145 -7.38 20.00 9.76
N SER A 146 -6.36 20.20 10.59
CA SER A 146 -5.68 21.50 10.71
C SER A 146 -5.04 21.97 9.39
N ALA A 147 -4.80 21.06 8.44
CA ALA A 147 -4.31 21.39 7.11
C ALA A 147 -5.31 22.24 6.31
N CYS A 148 -6.63 22.02 6.45
CA CYS A 148 -7.64 22.79 5.73
C CYS A 148 -7.49 24.30 6.01
N GLN A 149 -7.44 24.67 7.30
CA GLN A 149 -7.32 26.06 7.72
C GLN A 149 -5.97 26.66 7.29
N ARG A 150 -4.89 25.89 7.39
CA ARG A 150 -3.55 26.30 6.94
C ARG A 150 -3.52 26.63 5.45
N TYR A 151 -4.28 25.91 4.65
CA TYR A 151 -4.42 26.14 3.21
C TYR A 151 -5.50 27.17 2.85
N GLY A 152 -6.08 27.87 3.84
CA GLY A 152 -7.04 28.94 3.62
C GLY A 152 -8.48 28.47 3.41
N TYR A 153 -8.82 27.25 3.82
CA TYR A 153 -10.15 26.68 3.71
C TYR A 153 -10.78 26.43 5.09
N SER A 154 -12.03 26.85 5.27
CA SER A 154 -12.79 26.59 6.51
C SER A 154 -13.14 25.12 6.70
N SER A 155 -13.31 24.39 5.59
CA SER A 155 -13.60 22.97 5.57
C SER A 155 -12.99 22.33 4.33
N CYS A 156 -12.45 21.13 4.49
CA CYS A 156 -11.96 20.29 3.40
C CYS A 156 -12.00 18.82 3.80
N GLN A 157 -12.04 17.92 2.83
CA GLN A 157 -11.72 16.51 3.04
C GLN A 157 -10.25 16.26 2.71
N VAL A 158 -9.63 15.28 3.36
CA VAL A 158 -8.25 14.89 3.13
C VAL A 158 -8.15 13.39 2.90
N TRP A 159 -7.19 12.98 2.08
CA TRP A 159 -6.92 11.58 1.77
C TRP A 159 -5.44 11.42 1.47
N GLU A 160 -4.80 10.43 2.09
CA GLU A 160 -3.38 10.15 1.87
C GLU A 160 -3.21 8.71 1.41
N GLN A 161 -2.22 8.51 0.53
CA GLN A 161 -1.84 7.21 0.02
C GLN A 161 -0.34 7.02 0.21
N PHE A 162 0.05 5.85 0.71
CA PHE A 162 1.43 5.40 0.71
C PHE A 162 1.58 4.46 -0.48
N ILE A 163 2.53 4.73 -1.37
CA ILE A 163 2.58 4.12 -2.70
C ILE A 163 3.97 3.53 -2.97
N TYR A 164 3.99 2.32 -3.52
CA TYR A 164 5.07 1.86 -4.40
C TYR A 164 4.52 1.82 -5.82
N SER A 165 5.30 2.26 -6.81
CA SER A 165 4.93 2.26 -8.22
C SER A 165 6.11 1.77 -9.05
N THR A 166 5.84 0.93 -10.04
CA THR A 166 6.83 0.44 -11.02
C THR A 166 7.28 1.53 -11.99
N ASP A 167 6.40 2.47 -12.32
CA ASP A 167 6.77 3.72 -13.00
C ASP A 167 5.97 4.92 -12.44
N PRO A 168 6.51 5.68 -11.48
CA PRO A 168 5.85 6.85 -10.93
C PRO A 168 5.93 8.08 -11.85
N GLY A 169 6.18 7.88 -13.15
CA GLY A 169 6.44 8.91 -14.15
C GLY A 169 7.86 9.45 -14.08
N THR A 170 8.79 8.64 -13.56
CA THR A 170 10.22 8.98 -13.47
C THR A 170 11.11 8.03 -14.26
N GLY A 171 10.53 7.02 -14.91
CA GLY A 171 11.24 6.01 -15.69
C GLY A 171 11.93 4.95 -14.83
N SER A 172 11.67 4.90 -13.53
CA SER A 172 12.20 3.89 -12.60
C SER A 172 11.28 3.73 -11.38
N PRO A 173 11.20 2.53 -10.78
CA PRO A 173 10.35 2.30 -9.63
C PRO A 173 10.68 3.18 -8.43
N GLY A 174 9.66 3.51 -7.64
CA GLY A 174 9.82 4.34 -6.47
C GLY A 174 8.72 4.16 -5.45
N ALA A 175 9.04 4.44 -4.19
CA ALA A 175 8.06 4.58 -3.12
C ALA A 175 7.92 6.05 -2.70
N PHE A 176 6.69 6.49 -2.45
CA PHE A 176 6.37 7.89 -2.13
C PHE A 176 4.99 8.00 -1.47
N ILE A 177 4.64 9.20 -1.03
CA ILE A 177 3.34 9.54 -0.44
C ILE A 177 2.60 10.44 -1.42
N GLN A 178 1.34 10.12 -1.70
CA GLN A 178 0.43 10.99 -2.44
C GLN A 178 -0.62 11.58 -1.51
N ASN A 179 -0.80 12.88 -1.62
CA ASN A 179 -1.70 13.66 -0.79
C ASN A 179 -2.81 14.25 -1.64
N TRP A 180 -4.02 14.21 -1.12
CA TRP A 180 -5.19 14.87 -1.69
C TRP A 180 -5.92 15.66 -0.63
N PHE A 181 -6.40 16.83 -1.00
CA PHE A 181 -7.50 17.46 -0.27
C PHE A 181 -8.55 18.00 -1.23
N TYR A 182 -9.81 17.94 -0.79
CA TYR A 182 -11.01 18.27 -1.56
C TYR A 182 -11.76 19.38 -0.87
N VAL A 183 -12.14 20.39 -1.62
CA VAL A 183 -12.84 21.58 -1.10
C VAL A 183 -14.32 21.49 -1.47
N SER A 184 -15.20 21.69 -0.50
CA SER A 184 -16.65 21.61 -0.72
C SER A 184 -17.26 22.89 -1.32
N ASP A 185 -16.57 24.02 -1.22
CA ASP A 185 -17.03 25.33 -1.70
C ASP A 185 -16.29 25.74 -2.99
N ALA A 186 -16.99 25.69 -4.12
CA ALA A 186 -16.47 26.09 -5.43
C ALA A 186 -16.06 27.59 -5.49
N SER A 187 -16.76 28.46 -4.76
CA SER A 187 -16.42 29.89 -4.71
C SER A 187 -15.15 30.12 -3.89
N ALA A 188 -14.97 29.40 -2.78
CA ALA A 188 -13.72 29.39 -2.04
C ALA A 188 -12.57 28.84 -2.89
N TYR A 189 -12.77 27.72 -3.58
CA TYR A 189 -11.76 27.12 -4.46
C TYR A 189 -11.35 28.07 -5.60
N ARG A 190 -12.31 28.74 -6.27
CA ARG A 190 -12.00 29.71 -7.34
C ARG A 190 -11.21 30.93 -6.85
N ARG A 191 -11.42 31.34 -5.60
CA ARG A 191 -10.74 32.50 -5.01
C ARG A 191 -9.34 32.15 -4.49
N THR A 192 -9.19 30.99 -3.84
CA THR A 192 -7.96 30.59 -3.15
C THR A 192 -7.07 29.72 -4.02
N GLY A 193 -7.64 28.79 -4.80
CA GLY A 193 -6.89 27.84 -5.62
C GLY A 193 -6.09 26.82 -4.81
N CYS A 194 -5.22 26.07 -5.48
CA CYS A 194 -4.33 25.13 -4.80
C CYS A 194 -3.14 25.85 -4.14
N PRO A 195 -2.70 25.40 -2.95
CA PRO A 195 -1.52 25.92 -2.31
C PRO A 195 -0.28 25.77 -3.19
N SER A 196 0.73 26.59 -2.95
CA SER A 196 2.01 26.49 -3.65
C SER A 196 2.60 25.08 -3.53
N GLY A 197 3.06 24.51 -4.66
CA GLY A 197 3.59 23.15 -4.73
C GLY A 197 2.54 22.04 -4.84
N TRP A 198 1.25 22.40 -4.92
CA TRP A 198 0.17 21.46 -5.21
C TRP A 198 -0.32 21.60 -6.64
N ASN A 199 -0.69 20.47 -7.24
CA ASN A 199 -1.33 20.41 -8.54
C ASN A 199 -2.84 20.59 -8.41
N ALA A 200 -3.42 21.35 -9.33
CA ALA A 200 -4.87 21.54 -9.39
C ALA A 200 -5.55 20.36 -10.08
N TYR A 201 -6.68 19.95 -9.52
CA TYR A 201 -7.66 19.07 -10.14
C TYR A 201 -9.05 19.71 -10.03
N SER A 202 -9.22 20.81 -10.78
CA SER A 202 -10.37 21.71 -10.66
C SER A 202 -11.72 21.06 -10.96
N ALA A 203 -11.75 19.98 -11.74
CA ALA A 203 -12.97 19.22 -12.04
C ALA A 203 -13.64 18.64 -10.79
N GLN A 204 -12.90 18.47 -9.69
CA GLN A 204 -13.44 18.00 -8.40
C GLN A 204 -13.06 18.91 -7.23
N LEU A 205 -12.72 20.17 -7.52
CA LEU A 205 -12.32 21.15 -6.50
C LEU A 205 -11.22 20.61 -5.57
N ALA A 206 -10.28 19.87 -6.15
CA ALA A 206 -9.28 19.12 -5.43
C ALA A 206 -7.88 19.62 -5.76
N CYS A 207 -6.98 19.40 -4.82
CA CYS A 207 -5.55 19.64 -4.97
C CYS A 207 -4.82 18.38 -4.56
N TYR A 208 -3.78 18.01 -5.31
CA TYR A 208 -2.93 16.88 -4.98
C TYR A 208 -1.45 17.22 -5.05
N ARG A 209 -0.63 16.49 -4.29
CA ARG A 209 0.82 16.54 -4.41
C ARG A 209 1.45 15.23 -3.99
N ASN A 210 2.63 14.97 -4.53
CA ASN A 210 3.47 13.87 -4.11
C ASN A 210 4.57 14.38 -3.17
N SER A 211 5.04 13.53 -2.27
CA SER A 211 6.35 13.70 -1.63
C SER A 211 7.47 13.52 -2.66
N ASN A 212 8.72 13.72 -2.25
CA ASN A 212 9.83 13.12 -2.99
C ASN A 212 9.67 11.60 -2.99
N LEU A 213 10.30 10.91 -3.95
CA LEU A 213 10.37 9.45 -3.96
C LEU A 213 11.68 8.94 -3.36
N VAL A 214 11.66 7.72 -2.85
CA VAL A 214 12.85 6.89 -2.68
C VAL A 214 12.89 5.87 -3.80
N SER A 215 14.02 5.78 -4.50
CA SER A 215 14.21 4.82 -5.60
C SER A 215 14.34 3.42 -5.03
N VAL A 216 13.69 2.47 -5.68
CA VAL A 216 13.70 1.06 -5.28
C VAL A 216 13.84 0.17 -6.50
N ASP A 217 14.18 -1.09 -6.27
CA ASP A 217 14.27 -2.08 -7.35
C ASP A 217 12.88 -2.43 -7.91
N TYR A 218 12.84 -2.72 -9.21
CA TYR A 218 11.66 -3.28 -9.85
C TYR A 218 11.39 -4.67 -9.29
N VAL A 219 10.12 -4.92 -8.96
CA VAL A 219 9.64 -6.23 -8.56
C VAL A 219 8.60 -6.66 -9.60
N PRO A 220 8.79 -7.81 -10.28
CA PRO A 220 7.77 -8.31 -11.18
C PRO A 220 6.55 -8.79 -10.39
N ILE A 221 5.37 -8.73 -10.99
CA ILE A 221 4.13 -9.17 -10.35
C ILE A 221 4.17 -10.65 -9.89
N THR A 222 4.98 -11.48 -10.56
CA THR A 222 5.24 -12.88 -10.20
C THR A 222 6.00 -13.04 -8.88
N SER A 223 6.59 -11.97 -8.36
CA SER A 223 7.41 -11.95 -7.15
C SER A 223 6.81 -11.09 -6.03
N ILE A 224 5.53 -10.71 -6.10
CA ILE A 224 4.89 -9.86 -5.08
C ILE A 224 4.86 -10.49 -3.67
N GLY A 225 5.05 -11.81 -3.54
CA GLY A 225 5.21 -12.44 -2.22
C GLY A 225 6.46 -11.99 -1.46
N SER A 226 7.42 -11.36 -2.15
CA SER A 226 8.69 -10.89 -1.58
C SER A 226 8.66 -9.45 -1.06
N ILE A 227 7.55 -8.72 -1.26
CA ILE A 227 7.44 -7.28 -0.99
C ILE A 227 6.44 -6.95 0.10
N LYS A 228 6.67 -5.81 0.75
CA LYS A 228 5.74 -5.20 1.71
C LYS A 228 5.76 -3.70 1.57
N LEU A 229 4.62 -3.08 1.85
CA LEU A 229 4.47 -1.65 1.94
C LEU A 229 3.97 -1.31 3.34
N ALA A 230 4.59 -0.32 3.97
CA ALA A 230 4.14 0.21 5.24
C ALA A 230 3.94 1.72 5.14
N GLY A 231 2.88 2.20 5.78
CA GLY A 231 2.59 3.62 5.94
C GLY A 231 2.44 3.94 7.42
N SER A 232 2.95 5.08 7.85
CA SER A 232 2.72 5.62 9.19
C SER A 232 2.42 7.10 9.13
N ALA A 233 1.57 7.60 10.02
CA ALA A 233 1.20 9.00 10.04
C ALA A 233 1.30 9.61 11.44
N SER A 234 1.68 10.89 11.51
CA SER A 234 1.82 11.63 12.77
C SER A 234 1.53 13.12 12.60
N VAL A 235 0.63 13.67 13.41
CA VAL A 235 0.27 15.09 13.36
C VAL A 235 1.46 16.01 13.69
N ASN A 236 2.33 15.59 14.62
CA ASN A 236 3.46 16.38 15.12
C ASN A 236 4.83 15.79 14.70
N GLY A 237 4.82 14.84 13.77
CA GLY A 237 6.02 14.20 13.24
C GLY A 237 5.91 14.07 11.73
N ASN A 238 6.38 12.94 11.21
CA ASN A 238 6.35 12.66 9.78
C ASN A 238 5.30 11.62 9.43
N ASP A 239 4.72 11.82 8.25
CA ASP A 239 4.10 10.73 7.51
C ASP A 239 5.23 10.03 6.73
N THR A 240 5.27 8.70 6.78
CA THR A 240 6.39 7.90 6.23
C THR A 240 5.86 6.70 5.48
N VAL A 241 6.38 6.48 4.28
CA VAL A 241 6.23 5.21 3.55
C VAL A 241 7.52 4.42 3.67
N THR A 242 7.40 3.11 3.90
CA THR A 242 8.50 2.17 3.85
C THR A 242 8.15 1.03 2.90
N PHE A 243 8.93 0.86 1.85
CA PHE A 243 8.89 -0.29 0.96
C PHE A 243 9.98 -1.28 1.36
N THR A 244 9.64 -2.56 1.46
CA THR A 244 10.61 -3.62 1.78
C THR A 244 10.58 -4.71 0.74
N VAL A 245 11.75 -5.06 0.24
CA VAL A 245 11.96 -6.14 -0.74
C VAL A 245 13.25 -6.88 -0.39
N ASN A 246 13.23 -8.21 -0.41
CA ASN A 246 14.44 -9.05 -0.26
C ASN A 246 15.35 -8.71 0.95
N GLY A 247 14.77 -8.24 2.06
CA GLY A 247 15.53 -7.84 3.27
C GLY A 247 16.20 -6.47 3.18
N VAL A 248 15.81 -5.64 2.21
CA VAL A 248 16.18 -4.23 2.11
C VAL A 248 14.92 -3.39 2.31
N ALA A 249 14.98 -2.40 3.18
CA ALA A 249 13.90 -1.45 3.42
C ALA A 249 14.33 -0.08 2.92
N HIS A 250 13.48 0.56 2.13
CA HIS A 250 13.62 1.92 1.64
C HIS A 250 12.48 2.74 2.19
N SER A 251 12.76 3.95 2.64
CA SER A 251 11.75 4.84 3.19
C SER A 251 11.91 6.25 2.66
N VAL A 252 10.78 6.94 2.56
CA VAL A 252 10.73 8.39 2.38
C VAL A 252 9.65 8.96 3.28
N SER A 253 9.89 10.17 3.76
CA SER A 253 9.00 10.87 4.67
C SER A 253 8.67 12.27 4.19
N GLN A 254 7.57 12.79 4.70
CA GLN A 254 7.17 14.18 4.60
C GLN A 254 6.68 14.67 5.96
N SER A 255 6.65 15.98 6.17
CA SER A 255 6.02 16.54 7.37
C SER A 255 4.56 16.08 7.46
N GLY A 256 4.17 15.46 8.57
CA GLY A 256 2.81 14.94 8.73
C GLY A 256 1.75 16.04 8.87
N SER A 257 2.20 17.28 9.03
CA SER A 257 1.35 18.45 8.93
C SER A 257 0.89 18.79 7.51
N THR A 258 1.38 18.08 6.48
CA THR A 258 0.97 18.24 5.07
C THR A 258 -0.53 18.04 4.91
N LEU A 259 -1.08 16.96 5.47
CA LEU A 259 -2.54 16.73 5.56
C LEU A 259 -3.04 16.63 7.00
N ALA A 260 -2.14 16.48 7.97
CA ALA A 260 -2.47 16.11 9.35
C ALA A 260 -3.33 14.83 9.39
N ILE A 261 -3.07 13.87 8.50
CA ILE A 261 -3.90 12.68 8.31
C ILE A 261 -3.94 11.81 9.57
N GLY A 262 -2.87 11.80 10.36
CA GLY A 262 -2.80 11.10 11.64
C GLY A 262 -3.85 11.56 12.67
N SER A 263 -4.55 12.69 12.43
CA SER A 263 -5.68 13.13 13.27
C SER A 263 -7.03 12.49 12.91
N VAL A 264 -7.12 11.84 11.75
CA VAL A 264 -8.39 11.33 11.17
C VAL A 264 -8.30 9.92 10.58
N TRP A 265 -7.10 9.32 10.49
CA TRP A 265 -6.89 8.00 9.91
C TRP A 265 -7.46 6.87 10.81
N LYS A 266 -8.37 6.06 10.25
CA LYS A 266 -9.01 4.91 10.89
C LYS A 266 -9.21 3.69 9.99
N ASN A 267 -9.31 3.88 8.67
CA ASN A 267 -9.40 2.77 7.73
C ASN A 267 -8.12 2.68 6.92
N SER A 268 -7.61 1.46 6.73
CA SER A 268 -6.46 1.17 5.87
C SER A 268 -6.87 0.13 4.84
N GLU A 269 -7.03 0.56 3.59
CA GLU A 269 -7.10 -0.32 2.43
C GLU A 269 -5.68 -0.64 1.98
N PHE A 270 -5.42 -1.88 1.56
CA PHE A 270 -4.18 -2.22 0.88
C PHE A 270 -4.42 -3.26 -0.19
N ASN A 271 -3.87 -2.99 -1.38
CA ASN A 271 -3.82 -3.96 -2.46
C ASN A 271 -2.75 -3.63 -3.48
N ILE A 272 -2.66 -4.49 -4.49
CA ILE A 272 -2.02 -4.22 -5.77
C ILE A 272 -3.06 -3.68 -6.75
N PHE A 273 -2.74 -2.57 -7.40
CA PHE A 273 -3.62 -1.86 -8.29
C PHE A 273 -2.87 -1.47 -9.57
N GLY A 274 -3.62 -0.99 -10.56
CA GLY A 274 -3.01 -0.35 -11.72
C GLY A 274 -2.08 0.80 -11.34
N ASN A 275 -1.21 1.20 -12.28
CA ASN A 275 -0.20 2.22 -12.04
C ASN A 275 -0.74 3.64 -12.26
N GLY A 276 -1.72 4.03 -11.45
CA GLY A 276 -2.30 5.36 -11.46
C GLY A 276 -3.29 5.59 -12.60
N SER A 277 -3.59 6.85 -12.91
CA SER A 277 -4.74 7.20 -13.75
C SER A 277 -4.64 6.82 -15.23
N ASN A 278 -3.44 6.54 -15.73
CA ASN A 278 -3.25 6.16 -17.14
C ASN A 278 -3.47 4.65 -17.34
N ASP A 279 -3.08 3.84 -16.35
CA ASP A 279 -3.16 2.38 -16.38
C ASP A 279 -3.84 1.87 -15.10
N PRO A 280 -5.15 2.09 -14.93
CA PRO A 280 -5.82 1.95 -13.63
C PRO A 280 -6.10 0.50 -13.23
N VAL A 281 -5.76 -0.51 -14.04
CA VAL A 281 -6.04 -1.92 -13.76
C VAL A 281 -4.76 -2.75 -13.79
N ALA A 282 -4.41 -3.40 -12.67
CA ALA A 282 -3.40 -4.45 -12.66
C ALA A 282 -4.00 -5.79 -13.09
N SER A 283 -3.30 -6.50 -13.97
CA SER A 283 -3.73 -7.79 -14.47
C SER A 283 -2.91 -8.94 -13.89
N PHE A 284 -3.58 -10.02 -13.58
CA PHE A 284 -3.04 -11.32 -13.20
C PHE A 284 -3.52 -12.38 -14.20
N ASN A 285 -2.68 -13.38 -14.46
CA ASN A 285 -3.08 -14.54 -15.27
C ASN A 285 -4.18 -15.36 -14.59
N SER A 286 -4.98 -16.07 -15.39
CA SER A 286 -5.96 -17.05 -14.90
C SER A 286 -5.28 -18.15 -14.08
N GLY A 287 -5.94 -18.58 -12.99
CA GLY A 287 -5.41 -19.52 -12.02
C GLY A 287 -4.53 -18.88 -10.94
N SER A 288 -4.37 -17.55 -10.97
CA SER A 288 -3.70 -16.80 -9.90
C SER A 288 -4.51 -16.82 -8.61
N SER A 289 -3.84 -16.98 -7.48
CA SER A 289 -4.41 -16.76 -6.16
C SER A 289 -3.41 -16.08 -5.24
N VAL A 290 -3.88 -15.01 -4.59
CA VAL A 290 -3.09 -14.15 -3.71
C VAL A 290 -3.84 -13.98 -2.40
N SER A 291 -3.17 -14.16 -1.27
CA SER A 291 -3.71 -13.73 0.03
C SER A 291 -3.18 -12.34 0.34
N VAL A 292 -4.08 -11.42 0.68
CA VAL A 292 -3.75 -10.07 1.13
C VAL A 292 -3.83 -10.03 2.65
N LYS A 293 -2.84 -9.38 3.28
CA LYS A 293 -2.85 -9.09 4.72
C LYS A 293 -2.58 -7.61 4.96
N VAL A 294 -3.46 -6.99 5.74
CA VAL A 294 -3.33 -5.61 6.21
C VAL A 294 -3.16 -5.62 7.72
N ALA A 295 -1.93 -5.49 8.19
CA ALA A 295 -1.64 -5.31 9.61
C ALA A 295 -1.78 -3.85 10.00
N VAL A 296 -2.36 -3.57 11.16
CA VAL A 296 -2.61 -2.20 11.64
C VAL A 296 -2.12 -2.03 13.07
N ASN A 297 -1.70 -0.80 13.39
CA ASN A 297 -1.35 -0.39 14.75
C ASN A 297 -2.14 0.85 15.11
N ASP A 298 -3.00 0.74 16.12
CA ASP A 298 -3.71 1.87 16.73
C ASP A 298 -3.35 2.05 18.22
N GLY A 299 -2.26 1.39 18.65
CA GLY A 299 -1.82 1.30 20.04
C GLY A 299 -2.51 0.22 20.87
N THR A 300 -3.38 -0.60 20.29
CA THR A 300 -4.08 -1.71 20.98
C THR A 300 -3.76 -3.07 20.37
N THR A 301 -4.21 -4.15 21.03
CA THR A 301 -4.15 -5.53 20.52
C THR A 301 -5.51 -6.02 20.02
N ASN A 302 -6.49 -5.13 19.87
CA ASN A 302 -7.84 -5.48 19.45
C ASN A 302 -7.86 -5.83 17.96
N ALA A 303 -8.67 -6.80 17.57
CA ALA A 303 -8.88 -7.09 16.16
C ALA A 303 -9.50 -5.87 15.45
N PRO A 304 -9.01 -5.45 14.26
CA PRO A 304 -9.71 -4.46 13.45
C PRO A 304 -11.03 -5.04 12.93
N THR A 305 -11.87 -4.20 12.36
CA THR A 305 -13.07 -4.64 11.62
C THR A 305 -12.77 -4.71 10.14
N CYS A 306 -13.18 -5.79 9.47
CA CYS A 306 -13.28 -5.82 8.00
C CYS A 306 -14.41 -4.90 7.55
N VAL A 307 -14.09 -3.83 6.82
CA VAL A 307 -15.07 -2.99 6.12
C VAL A 307 -15.02 -3.35 4.63
N GLY A 308 -16.18 -3.51 3.99
CA GLY A 308 -16.29 -3.95 2.59
C GLY A 308 -17.02 -5.29 2.43
N PRO A 309 -17.03 -5.89 1.22
CA PRO A 309 -16.27 -5.44 0.05
C PRO A 309 -16.87 -4.18 -0.59
N ASN A 310 -18.19 -3.98 -0.50
CA ASN A 310 -18.82 -2.75 -1.00
C ASN A 310 -18.43 -1.55 -0.14
N ASN A 311 -17.89 -0.51 -0.78
CA ASN A 311 -17.43 0.74 -0.18
C ASN A 311 -16.35 0.55 0.89
N GLY A 312 -15.59 -0.55 0.83
CA GLY A 312 -14.45 -0.77 1.73
C GLY A 312 -13.18 -0.11 1.22
N GLY A 313 -13.02 0.00 -0.10
CA GLY A 313 -11.91 0.67 -0.75
C GLY A 313 -12.14 2.17 -0.98
N THR A 314 -11.05 2.92 -1.16
CA THR A 314 -11.06 4.35 -1.46
C THR A 314 -10.30 4.72 -2.71
N THR A 315 -9.41 3.89 -3.25
CA THR A 315 -8.83 4.15 -4.57
C THR A 315 -9.84 3.87 -5.69
N GLY A 316 -9.69 4.56 -6.82
CA GLY A 316 -10.37 4.27 -8.07
C GLY A 316 -9.60 3.28 -8.97
N GLU A 317 -8.36 2.95 -8.63
CA GLU A 317 -7.59 1.91 -9.31
C GLU A 317 -8.09 0.51 -8.90
N GLU A 318 -7.85 -0.46 -9.78
CA GLU A 318 -8.39 -1.81 -9.71
C GLU A 318 -7.29 -2.85 -9.97
N ASN A 319 -7.58 -4.11 -9.66
CA ASN A 319 -6.94 -5.28 -10.25
C ASN A 319 -7.99 -6.29 -10.68
N ASN A 320 -7.62 -7.22 -11.56
CA ASN A 320 -8.56 -8.17 -12.17
C ASN A 320 -8.89 -9.41 -11.30
N LEU A 321 -8.73 -9.36 -9.97
CA LEU A 321 -8.98 -10.50 -9.08
C LEU A 321 -10.36 -10.41 -8.40
N THR A 322 -10.96 -11.56 -8.11
CA THR A 322 -12.19 -11.70 -7.32
C THR A 322 -11.88 -11.80 -5.84
N LEU A 323 -12.56 -11.02 -4.99
CA LEU A 323 -12.39 -11.02 -3.54
C LEU A 323 -13.01 -12.26 -2.87
N GLY A 324 -12.24 -12.88 -1.98
CA GLY A 324 -12.71 -13.86 -1.02
C GLY A 324 -13.28 -13.20 0.25
N ARG A 325 -13.55 -14.03 1.27
CA ARG A 325 -14.04 -13.55 2.56
C ARG A 325 -12.93 -12.88 3.37
N CYS A 326 -13.21 -11.70 3.92
CA CYS A 326 -12.34 -11.05 4.89
C CYS A 326 -12.50 -11.64 6.30
N THR A 327 -11.37 -11.80 6.98
CA THR A 327 -11.28 -12.21 8.39
C THR A 327 -10.39 -11.24 9.15
N ALA A 328 -10.69 -11.03 10.43
CA ALA A 328 -9.93 -10.16 11.30
C ALA A 328 -9.28 -10.93 12.45
N SER A 329 -8.12 -10.48 12.91
CA SER A 329 -7.39 -11.08 14.02
C SER A 329 -6.78 -9.99 14.89
N GLY A 330 -6.89 -10.14 16.21
CA GLY A 330 -6.20 -9.29 17.19
C GLY A 330 -4.82 -9.84 17.54
N GLY A 331 -4.30 -9.45 18.71
CA GLY A 331 -3.01 -9.90 19.24
C GLY A 331 -1.89 -8.88 19.06
N SER A 332 -0.65 -9.34 19.04
CA SER A 332 0.55 -8.48 18.91
C SER A 332 0.67 -7.77 17.56
N THR A 333 -0.02 -8.28 16.54
CA THR A 333 -0.10 -7.68 15.19
C THR A 333 -1.53 -7.77 14.68
N PRO A 334 -2.44 -6.90 15.16
CA PRO A 334 -3.81 -6.88 14.67
C PRO A 334 -3.87 -6.71 13.16
N SER A 335 -4.73 -7.45 12.49
CA SER A 335 -4.80 -7.45 11.03
C SER A 335 -6.15 -7.90 10.48
N ILE A 336 -6.40 -7.58 9.22
CA ILE A 336 -7.36 -8.31 8.38
C ILE A 336 -6.62 -9.13 7.32
N GLN A 337 -7.26 -10.21 6.86
CA GLN A 337 -6.78 -11.05 5.78
C GLN A 337 -7.94 -11.50 4.88
N PHE A 338 -7.69 -11.52 3.58
CA PHE A 338 -8.62 -12.02 2.56
C PHE A 338 -7.84 -12.65 1.41
N ALA A 339 -8.47 -13.59 0.70
CA ALA A 339 -7.93 -14.15 -0.53
C ALA A 339 -8.45 -13.38 -1.74
N GLN A 340 -7.72 -13.44 -2.84
CA GLN A 340 -8.11 -12.96 -4.15
C GLN A 340 -7.73 -14.00 -5.20
N SER A 341 -8.51 -14.16 -6.26
CA SER A 341 -8.21 -15.13 -7.32
C SER A 341 -8.72 -14.71 -8.70
N ASN A 342 -8.05 -15.17 -9.76
CA ASN A 342 -8.49 -15.02 -11.16
C ASN A 342 -8.96 -16.36 -11.74
#